data_AF-K9ITE0-F1
#
_entry.id   AF-K9ITE0-F1
#
_cell.length_a   1.000
_cell.length_b   1.000
_cell.length_c   1.000
_cell.angle_alpha   90.00
_cell.angle_beta   90.00
_cell.angle_gamma   90.00
#
_symmetry.space_group_name_H-M   'P 1'
#
loop_
_entity.id
_entity.type
_entity.pdbx_description
1 polymer ?
#
loop_
_entity_poly.entity_id
_entity_poly.type
_entity_poly.pdbx_seq_one_letter_code
_entity_poly.pdbx_strand_id
1 'polypeptide(L)'
;GRRVNVNVGVLGHIDSGKTALARALSTTASTAAFDKQPQSRERGITLDLGFSCFSVPLPARLRLAIPAPDPALEAGPGLSESQLQVTLVDCPGHASLIRTIIGGAQIIDLMMLVIDVTKGMQTQSAECLVIGQIACQKLIVVLNKVDLLAEGKRQAAIDKMTKKMQKTLENTKFQGAPIIAVAAKPGGPEAPETEAPQGISELIELLTSQISIPTRDPSGPFLMSVDHCFSIKGQGTVMTGTILSGSISLGDSVEIPALKVVKKVKSMQMFHMPVTSAMQGDRLGICVTQFDPKLLERGLVCAPESLHTVHAALISVEKIPYFRAPLQTKAKFHITVGHETVMGRLMFFSPAPDSFDHEPVLDTFNFSKEYLFQEQYLCKDLVPGAVSSGQASEVGQAAEGQYPRQQWALVEFEKPVTCPRLCLVIGSRLDTDIHANMCRLAFHGILLHGLEDKNYAESLLPRLRVYKLKHKHGLVERVIDNYNVIGRSLFKKETNIQLFVGLKVQLSTGELGIIDSSFGQSGKFKIHIPGGLSPESKKILTPSLKKRSRASGGEIAKQEEVVERPETTQHVTLNLSFKRYVFDTHKRMVQSP
;
A
#
# COMPACT_ATOMS: atom_id res chain seq x y z
N GLY A 1 -12.25 -10.91 -38.90
CA GLY A 1 -13.09 -11.31 -37.76
C GLY A 1 -12.76 -10.43 -36.59
N ARG A 2 -13.76 -10.03 -35.81
CA ARG A 2 -13.56 -9.18 -34.62
C ARG A 2 -12.80 -9.95 -33.54
N ARG A 3 -11.82 -9.31 -32.90
CA ARG A 3 -11.04 -9.90 -31.81
C ARG A 3 -11.26 -9.11 -30.53
N VAL A 4 -11.49 -9.82 -29.44
CA VAL A 4 -11.52 -9.24 -28.09
C VAL A 4 -10.29 -9.72 -27.36
N ASN A 5 -9.47 -8.80 -26.86
CA ASN A 5 -8.29 -9.15 -26.07
C ASN A 5 -8.66 -9.27 -24.58
N VAL A 6 -8.04 -10.21 -23.88
CA VAL A 6 -8.06 -10.33 -22.41
C VAL A 6 -6.66 -10.67 -21.93
N ASN A 7 -6.20 -9.99 -20.88
CA ASN A 7 -4.87 -10.22 -20.34
C ASN A 7 -4.92 -11.22 -19.19
N VAL A 8 -4.20 -12.33 -19.32
CA VAL A 8 -4.10 -13.40 -18.32
C VAL A 8 -2.68 -13.49 -17.80
N GLY A 9 -2.50 -13.27 -16.50
CA GLY A 9 -1.19 -13.32 -15.86
C GLY A 9 -0.74 -14.73 -15.53
N VAL A 10 0.53 -15.03 -15.73
CA VAL A 10 1.17 -16.27 -15.28
C VAL A 10 2.15 -15.94 -14.16
N LEU A 11 1.76 -16.21 -12.91
CA LEU A 11 2.50 -15.84 -11.71
C LEU A 11 2.81 -17.07 -10.86
N GLY A 12 3.80 -16.97 -9.98
CA GLY A 12 4.25 -18.08 -9.13
C GLY A 12 5.75 -18.07 -8.87
N HIS A 13 6.20 -19.01 -8.03
CA HIS A 13 7.59 -19.14 -7.61
C HIS A 13 8.58 -19.35 -8.78
N ILE A 14 9.87 -19.14 -8.54
CA ILE A 14 10.93 -19.53 -9.47
C ILE A 14 10.82 -21.03 -9.79
N ASP A 15 11.06 -21.41 -11.04
CA ASP A 15 11.00 -22.80 -11.53
C ASP A 15 9.68 -23.55 -11.34
N SER A 16 8.56 -22.87 -11.04
CA SER A 16 7.24 -23.50 -11.05
C SER A 16 6.76 -23.86 -12.47
N GLY A 17 7.47 -23.41 -13.51
CA GLY A 17 7.20 -23.70 -14.91
C GLY A 17 6.27 -22.70 -15.60
N LYS A 18 6.23 -21.43 -15.15
CA LYS A 18 5.43 -20.35 -15.74
C LYS A 18 5.66 -20.19 -17.25
N THR A 19 6.91 -20.01 -17.67
CA THR A 19 7.26 -19.82 -19.09
C THR A 19 7.01 -21.08 -19.92
N ALA A 20 7.23 -22.26 -19.35
CA ALA A 20 6.89 -23.53 -20.01
C ALA A 20 5.37 -23.64 -20.23
N LEU A 21 4.57 -23.27 -19.22
CA LEU A 21 3.11 -23.25 -19.31
C LEU A 21 2.63 -22.22 -20.33
N ALA A 22 3.19 -21.00 -20.30
CA ALA A 22 2.86 -19.97 -21.27
C ALA A 22 3.18 -20.43 -22.70
N ARG A 23 4.31 -21.11 -22.91
CA ARG A 23 4.68 -21.69 -24.21
C ARG A 23 3.72 -22.80 -24.64
N ALA A 24 3.34 -23.70 -23.74
CA ALA A 24 2.41 -24.78 -24.03
C ALA A 24 0.99 -24.28 -24.40
N LEU A 25 0.58 -23.13 -23.86
CA LEU A 25 -0.70 -22.50 -24.17
C LEU A 25 -0.67 -21.65 -25.46
N SER A 26 0.49 -21.16 -25.87
CA SER A 26 0.58 -20.11 -26.90
C SER A 26 0.60 -20.65 -28.32
N THR A 27 -0.11 -19.97 -29.21
CA THR A 27 -0.01 -20.17 -30.67
C THR A 27 0.83 -19.08 -31.34
N THR A 28 0.97 -17.91 -30.71
CA THR A 28 1.68 -16.74 -31.26
C THR A 28 2.44 -16.02 -30.15
N ALA A 29 3.64 -15.51 -30.46
CA ALA A 29 4.57 -14.98 -29.46
C ALA A 29 5.00 -13.54 -29.81
N SER A 30 5.01 -12.63 -28.84
CA SER A 30 5.58 -11.29 -29.05
C SER A 30 7.12 -11.34 -29.12
N THR A 31 7.72 -10.23 -29.53
CA THR A 31 9.16 -9.94 -29.44
C THR A 31 9.77 -10.22 -28.06
N ALA A 32 9.02 -9.98 -26.98
CA ALA A 32 9.45 -10.16 -25.58
C ALA A 32 9.12 -11.55 -24.98
N ALA A 33 8.52 -12.47 -25.74
CA ALA A 33 8.07 -13.75 -25.19
C ALA A 33 9.22 -14.73 -24.92
N PHE A 34 8.99 -15.66 -23.99
CA PHE A 34 9.75 -16.91 -23.84
C PHE A 34 11.25 -16.74 -23.61
N ASP A 35 11.64 -15.78 -22.77
CA ASP A 35 13.04 -15.52 -22.43
C ASP A 35 13.92 -15.30 -23.68
N LYS A 36 13.38 -14.66 -24.73
CA LYS A 36 14.15 -14.39 -25.96
C LYS A 36 15.33 -13.45 -25.74
N GLN A 37 15.29 -12.62 -24.70
CA GLN A 37 16.35 -11.67 -24.39
C GLN A 37 17.64 -12.42 -23.97
N PRO A 38 18.83 -12.08 -24.51
CA PRO A 38 20.09 -12.78 -24.21
C PRO A 38 20.38 -12.91 -22.71
N GLN A 39 20.10 -11.86 -21.94
CA GLN A 39 20.29 -11.84 -20.49
C GLN A 39 19.38 -12.83 -19.73
N SER A 40 18.16 -13.07 -20.22
CA SER A 40 17.25 -14.05 -19.61
C SER A 40 17.70 -15.48 -19.91
N ARG A 41 18.23 -15.73 -21.12
CA ARG A 41 18.81 -17.02 -21.51
C ARG A 41 20.08 -17.35 -20.73
N GLU A 42 20.96 -16.36 -20.57
CA GLU A 42 22.22 -16.51 -19.84
C GLU A 42 21.99 -16.84 -18.36
N ARG A 43 20.95 -16.25 -17.75
CA ARG A 43 20.62 -16.47 -16.33
C ARG A 43 19.63 -17.62 -16.11
N GLY A 44 19.06 -18.19 -17.17
CA GLY A 44 18.04 -19.25 -17.10
C GLY A 44 16.75 -18.85 -16.39
N ILE A 45 16.46 -17.54 -16.27
CA ILE A 45 15.28 -17.01 -15.58
C ILE A 45 14.62 -15.89 -16.38
N THR A 46 13.30 -15.78 -16.29
CA THR A 46 12.54 -14.64 -16.81
C THR A 46 12.89 -13.38 -16.02
N LEU A 47 13.47 -12.38 -16.71
CA LEU A 47 13.90 -11.11 -16.09
C LEU A 47 12.85 -9.99 -16.23
N ASP A 48 11.92 -10.13 -17.18
CA ASP A 48 10.92 -9.13 -17.51
C ASP A 48 9.56 -9.75 -17.84
N LEU A 49 8.52 -8.92 -18.00
CA LEU A 49 7.21 -9.38 -18.45
C LEU A 49 7.31 -9.96 -19.88
N GLY A 50 7.06 -11.26 -20.01
CA GLY A 50 6.95 -11.93 -21.30
C GLY A 50 5.52 -11.86 -21.82
N PHE A 51 5.33 -11.52 -23.10
CA PHE A 51 3.99 -11.43 -23.70
C PHE A 51 3.82 -12.45 -24.81
N SER A 52 2.81 -13.30 -24.69
CA SER A 52 2.44 -14.29 -25.71
C SER A 52 0.92 -14.34 -25.84
N CYS A 53 0.38 -14.99 -26.86
CA CYS A 53 -1.06 -15.09 -27.01
C CYS A 53 -1.52 -16.36 -27.71
N PHE A 54 -2.78 -16.70 -27.49
CA PHE A 54 -3.52 -17.68 -28.27
C PHE A 54 -4.94 -17.16 -28.52
N SER A 55 -5.61 -17.74 -29.52
CA SER A 55 -6.98 -17.36 -29.88
C SER A 55 -7.90 -18.56 -29.80
N VAL A 56 -9.08 -18.36 -29.23
CA VAL A 56 -10.16 -19.35 -29.17
C VAL A 56 -11.44 -18.76 -29.77
N PRO A 57 -12.39 -19.59 -30.24
CA PRO A 57 -13.70 -19.10 -30.65
C PRO A 57 -14.36 -18.32 -29.52
N LEU A 58 -14.94 -17.15 -29.83
CA LEU A 58 -15.55 -16.30 -28.82
C LEU A 58 -16.77 -16.99 -28.17
N PRO A 59 -16.77 -17.19 -26.84
CA PRO A 59 -17.90 -17.78 -26.13
C PRO A 59 -19.18 -16.98 -26.30
N ALA A 60 -20.32 -17.66 -26.47
CA ALA A 60 -21.62 -17.02 -26.69
C ALA A 60 -21.97 -15.97 -25.61
N ARG A 61 -21.66 -16.28 -24.33
CA ARG A 61 -21.88 -15.37 -23.19
C ARG A 61 -21.15 -14.02 -23.31
N LEU A 62 -20.05 -13.97 -24.04
CA LEU A 62 -19.23 -12.77 -24.20
C LEU A 62 -19.64 -11.94 -25.42
N ARG A 63 -20.46 -12.48 -26.32
CA ARG A 63 -20.93 -11.76 -27.53
C ARG A 63 -21.79 -10.54 -27.19
N LEU A 64 -22.54 -10.61 -26.09
CA LEU A 64 -23.41 -9.51 -25.62
C LEU A 64 -22.64 -8.32 -25.03
N ALA A 65 -21.39 -8.53 -24.59
CA ALA A 65 -20.55 -7.49 -23.99
C ALA A 65 -19.75 -6.69 -25.04
N ILE A 66 -19.91 -7.01 -26.32
CA ILE A 66 -19.20 -6.38 -27.41
C ILE A 66 -20.13 -5.30 -28.02
N PRO A 67 -19.70 -4.03 -28.16
CA PRO A 67 -20.52 -2.98 -28.78
C PRO A 67 -21.01 -3.38 -30.16
N ALA A 68 -22.23 -2.99 -30.56
CA ALA A 68 -22.79 -3.30 -31.87
C ALA A 68 -21.80 -2.91 -33.01
N PRO A 69 -21.71 -3.70 -34.10
CA PRO A 69 -20.85 -3.36 -35.21
C PRO A 69 -21.24 -2.02 -35.84
N ASP A 70 -20.25 -1.30 -36.36
CA ASP A 70 -20.48 -0.13 -37.20
C ASP A 70 -21.10 -0.61 -38.54
N PRO A 71 -22.32 -0.18 -38.91
CA PRO A 71 -23.03 -0.68 -40.09
C PRO A 71 -22.28 -0.46 -41.41
N ALA A 72 -21.24 0.37 -41.44
CA ALA A 72 -20.42 0.62 -42.62
C ALA A 72 -19.43 -0.51 -42.98
N LEU A 73 -19.14 -1.45 -42.08
CA LEU A 73 -18.15 -2.54 -42.28
C LEU A 73 -18.77 -3.88 -42.70
N GLU A 74 -20.09 -3.97 -42.90
CA GLU A 74 -20.80 -5.22 -43.21
C GLU A 74 -20.79 -5.64 -44.69
N ALA A 75 -20.26 -4.82 -45.60
CA ALA A 75 -20.23 -5.15 -47.03
C ALA A 75 -19.04 -6.04 -47.42
N GLY A 76 -19.02 -7.31 -46.99
CA GLY A 76 -18.01 -8.27 -47.44
C GLY A 76 -18.42 -9.75 -47.28
N PRO A 77 -18.31 -10.60 -48.31
CA PRO A 77 -18.69 -12.00 -48.23
C PRO A 77 -17.62 -12.81 -47.47
N GLY A 78 -17.92 -13.21 -46.24
CA GLY A 78 -17.06 -14.07 -45.42
C GLY A 78 -17.09 -13.68 -43.95
N LEU A 79 -18.17 -14.03 -43.24
CA LEU A 79 -18.28 -13.88 -41.78
C LEU A 79 -17.23 -14.76 -41.09
N SER A 80 -16.03 -14.23 -40.93
CA SER A 80 -15.02 -14.83 -40.06
C SER A 80 -15.51 -14.75 -38.60
N GLU A 81 -15.62 -15.91 -37.96
CA GLU A 81 -16.06 -16.03 -36.56
C GLU A 81 -15.30 -15.07 -35.65
N SER A 82 -16.01 -14.46 -34.70
CA SER A 82 -15.37 -13.61 -33.69
C SER A 82 -14.48 -14.47 -32.79
N GLN A 83 -13.28 -13.98 -32.48
CA GLN A 83 -12.29 -14.70 -31.70
C GLN A 83 -12.03 -13.99 -30.36
N LEU A 84 -11.88 -14.77 -29.30
CA LEU A 84 -11.31 -14.33 -28.03
C LEU A 84 -9.81 -14.51 -28.10
N GLN A 85 -9.06 -13.42 -28.01
CA GLN A 85 -7.62 -13.44 -27.91
C GLN A 85 -7.23 -13.36 -26.43
N VAL A 86 -6.47 -14.35 -25.98
CA VAL A 86 -5.90 -14.38 -24.63
C VAL A 86 -4.44 -13.99 -24.72
N THR A 87 -4.09 -12.84 -24.16
CA THR A 87 -2.70 -12.39 -24.03
C THR A 87 -2.16 -12.86 -22.69
N LEU A 88 -1.21 -13.77 -22.73
CA LEU A 88 -0.49 -14.28 -21.57
C LEU A 88 0.62 -13.31 -21.17
N VAL A 89 0.57 -12.85 -19.93
CA VAL A 89 1.58 -12.00 -19.28
C VAL A 89 2.41 -12.87 -18.35
N ASP A 90 3.53 -13.37 -18.84
CA ASP A 90 4.49 -14.19 -18.09
C ASP A 90 5.30 -13.32 -17.13
N CYS A 91 5.06 -13.47 -15.83
CA CYS A 91 5.74 -12.68 -14.81
C CYS A 91 7.01 -13.38 -14.31
N PRO A 92 8.07 -12.61 -13.99
CA PRO A 92 9.27 -13.18 -13.39
C PRO A 92 8.98 -13.85 -12.04
N GLY A 93 9.69 -14.93 -11.71
CA GLY A 93 9.52 -15.65 -10.43
C GLY A 93 10.58 -15.35 -9.37
N HIS A 94 11.68 -14.69 -9.75
CA HIS A 94 12.79 -14.42 -8.84
C HIS A 94 12.43 -13.29 -7.87
N ALA A 95 12.77 -13.44 -6.59
CA ALA A 95 12.32 -12.52 -5.55
C ALA A 95 12.83 -11.07 -5.69
N SER A 96 13.96 -10.84 -6.37
CA SER A 96 14.47 -9.49 -6.68
C SER A 96 13.62 -8.74 -7.71
N LEU A 97 12.75 -9.43 -8.45
CA LEU A 97 11.96 -8.88 -9.56
C LEU A 97 10.50 -8.59 -9.16
N ILE A 98 10.20 -8.54 -7.86
CA ILE A 98 8.85 -8.29 -7.33
C ILE A 98 8.24 -6.98 -7.85
N ARG A 99 9.07 -5.96 -8.12
CA ARG A 99 8.64 -4.68 -8.72
C ARG A 99 7.99 -4.90 -10.09
N THR A 100 8.58 -5.76 -10.91
CA THR A 100 8.06 -6.13 -12.22
C THR A 100 6.75 -6.91 -12.09
N ILE A 101 6.63 -7.79 -11.09
CA ILE A 101 5.39 -8.55 -10.81
C ILE A 101 4.26 -7.59 -10.43
N ILE A 102 4.52 -6.60 -9.57
CA ILE A 102 3.51 -5.59 -9.16
C ILE A 102 3.02 -4.79 -10.38
N GLY A 103 3.93 -4.33 -11.24
CA GLY A 103 3.57 -3.62 -12.46
C GLY A 103 2.78 -4.50 -13.44
N GLY A 104 3.16 -5.77 -13.58
CA GLY A 104 2.43 -6.74 -14.41
C GLY A 104 1.03 -7.05 -13.89
N ALA A 105 0.85 -7.16 -12.57
CA ALA A 105 -0.44 -7.49 -11.98
C ALA A 105 -1.54 -6.43 -12.24
N GLN A 106 -1.15 -5.17 -12.47
CA GLN A 106 -2.09 -4.09 -12.78
C GLN A 106 -2.67 -4.16 -14.19
N ILE A 107 -2.03 -4.90 -15.10
CA ILE A 107 -2.49 -5.07 -16.49
C ILE A 107 -3.23 -6.40 -16.73
N ILE A 108 -3.43 -7.18 -15.66
CA ILE A 108 -3.97 -8.55 -15.72
C ILE A 108 -5.42 -8.58 -15.25
N ASP A 109 -6.31 -9.12 -16.07
CA ASP A 109 -7.73 -9.31 -15.77
C ASP A 109 -7.96 -10.58 -14.92
N LEU A 110 -7.26 -11.66 -15.27
CA LEU A 110 -7.31 -12.96 -14.61
C LEU A 110 -5.91 -13.49 -14.32
N MET A 111 -5.70 -13.94 -13.09
CA MET A 111 -4.41 -14.46 -12.65
C MET A 111 -4.40 -16.00 -12.68
N MET A 112 -3.36 -16.59 -13.26
CA MET A 112 -2.98 -17.98 -13.03
C MET A 112 -1.84 -18.03 -12.01
N LEU A 113 -2.06 -18.70 -10.88
CA LEU A 113 -1.02 -18.98 -9.89
C LEU A 113 -0.47 -20.40 -10.11
N VAL A 114 0.72 -20.47 -10.70
CA VAL A 114 1.41 -21.72 -11.03
C VAL A 114 2.18 -22.23 -9.82
N ILE A 115 1.82 -23.41 -9.35
CA ILE A 115 2.39 -24.09 -8.19
C ILE A 115 3.05 -25.38 -8.65
N ASP A 116 4.30 -25.60 -8.24
CA ASP A 116 4.94 -26.91 -8.39
C ASP A 116 4.25 -27.90 -7.45
N VAL A 117 3.59 -28.92 -8.00
CA VAL A 117 2.78 -29.87 -7.21
C VAL A 117 3.61 -30.63 -6.16
N THR A 118 4.91 -30.79 -6.38
CA THR A 118 5.81 -31.49 -5.46
C THR A 118 6.22 -30.63 -4.26
N LYS A 119 6.31 -29.31 -4.45
CA LYS A 119 6.78 -28.35 -3.43
C LYS A 119 5.62 -27.61 -2.74
N GLY A 120 4.51 -27.40 -3.44
CA GLY A 120 3.37 -26.65 -2.96
C GLY A 120 3.63 -25.13 -2.85
N MET A 121 2.93 -24.47 -1.91
CA MET A 121 3.05 -23.03 -1.71
C MET A 121 4.43 -22.65 -1.16
N GLN A 122 5.15 -21.78 -1.87
CA GLN A 122 6.44 -21.22 -1.48
C GLN A 122 6.32 -19.70 -1.24
N THR A 123 7.37 -19.06 -0.72
CA THR A 123 7.37 -17.64 -0.32
C THR A 123 6.86 -16.71 -1.42
N GLN A 124 7.38 -16.83 -2.64
CA GLN A 124 7.02 -16.01 -3.79
C GLN A 124 5.62 -16.35 -4.31
N SER A 125 5.17 -17.61 -4.17
CA SER A 125 3.78 -17.98 -4.48
C SER A 125 2.80 -17.29 -3.53
N ALA A 126 3.15 -17.20 -2.24
CA ALA A 126 2.36 -16.45 -1.26
C ALA A 126 2.37 -14.94 -1.54
N GLU A 127 3.52 -14.35 -1.89
CA GLU A 127 3.60 -12.94 -2.32
C GLU A 127 2.76 -12.67 -3.58
N CYS A 128 2.81 -13.56 -4.58
CA CYS A 128 1.96 -13.47 -5.76
C CYS A 128 0.47 -13.54 -5.39
N LEU A 129 0.07 -14.44 -4.49
CA LEU A 129 -1.32 -14.52 -4.03
C LEU A 129 -1.77 -13.21 -3.36
N VAL A 130 -0.91 -12.56 -2.59
CA VAL A 130 -1.19 -11.23 -2.01
C VAL A 130 -1.34 -10.17 -3.10
N ILE A 131 -0.45 -10.14 -4.09
CA ILE A 131 -0.55 -9.21 -5.23
C ILE A 131 -1.86 -9.45 -5.99
N GLY A 132 -2.24 -10.71 -6.22
CA GLY A 132 -3.52 -11.05 -6.84
C GLY A 132 -4.71 -10.53 -6.04
N GLN A 133 -4.68 -10.67 -4.71
CA GLN A 133 -5.74 -10.13 -3.83
C GLN A 133 -5.88 -8.61 -3.94
N ILE A 134 -4.80 -7.90 -4.24
CA ILE A 134 -4.81 -6.45 -4.38
C ILE A 134 -5.23 -6.03 -5.79
N ALA A 135 -4.67 -6.65 -6.84
CA ALA A 135 -4.75 -6.15 -8.22
C ALA A 135 -5.73 -6.92 -9.13
N CYS A 136 -5.90 -8.24 -8.95
CA CYS A 136 -6.65 -9.07 -9.90
C CYS A 136 -8.06 -9.40 -9.38
N GLN A 137 -9.02 -9.60 -10.30
CA GLN A 137 -10.40 -9.93 -9.91
C GLN A 137 -10.63 -11.43 -9.72
N LYS A 138 -10.02 -12.26 -10.57
CA LYS A 138 -10.17 -13.71 -10.57
C LYS A 138 -8.83 -14.43 -10.51
N LEU A 139 -8.86 -15.63 -9.95
CA LEU A 139 -7.70 -16.52 -9.80
C LEU A 139 -8.03 -17.92 -10.32
N ILE A 140 -7.08 -18.55 -10.99
CA ILE A 140 -7.03 -19.98 -11.24
C ILE A 140 -5.70 -20.51 -10.68
N VAL A 141 -5.74 -21.56 -9.89
CA VAL A 141 -4.52 -22.24 -9.43
C VAL A 141 -4.18 -23.36 -10.40
N VAL A 142 -2.93 -23.39 -10.84
CA VAL A 142 -2.41 -24.40 -11.76
C VAL A 142 -1.34 -25.22 -11.02
N LEU A 143 -1.65 -26.48 -10.74
CA LEU A 143 -0.71 -27.45 -10.17
C LEU A 143 0.11 -28.05 -11.31
N ASN A 144 1.33 -27.55 -11.51
CA ASN A 144 2.23 -27.96 -12.57
C ASN A 144 3.18 -29.08 -12.12
N LYS A 145 3.80 -29.76 -13.10
CA LYS A 145 4.76 -30.87 -12.93
C LYS A 145 4.18 -32.15 -12.36
N VAL A 146 2.95 -32.51 -12.78
CA VAL A 146 2.30 -33.75 -12.33
C VAL A 146 2.98 -35.02 -12.82
N ASP A 147 3.80 -34.92 -13.85
CA ASP A 147 4.65 -35.99 -14.39
C ASP A 147 5.67 -36.49 -13.36
N LEU A 148 6.17 -35.60 -12.49
CA LEU A 148 7.12 -35.95 -11.43
C LEU A 148 6.52 -36.81 -10.31
N LEU A 149 5.18 -36.91 -10.24
CA LEU A 149 4.50 -37.75 -9.27
C LEU A 149 4.45 -39.20 -9.76
N ALA A 150 4.82 -40.11 -8.88
CA ALA A 150 4.74 -41.55 -9.13
C ALA A 150 3.30 -41.96 -9.51
N GLU A 151 3.16 -42.65 -10.64
CA GLU A 151 1.88 -42.95 -11.29
C GLU A 151 0.84 -43.56 -10.33
N GLY A 152 1.22 -44.57 -9.54
CA GLY A 152 0.32 -45.23 -8.59
C GLY A 152 -0.14 -44.36 -7.40
N LYS A 153 0.49 -43.20 -7.15
CA LYS A 153 0.11 -42.27 -6.07
C LYS A 153 -0.23 -40.86 -6.58
N ARG A 154 -0.22 -40.65 -7.90
CA ARG A 154 -0.36 -39.34 -8.54
C ARG A 154 -1.68 -38.66 -8.17
N GLN A 155 -2.80 -39.35 -8.36
CA GLN A 155 -4.12 -38.78 -8.08
C GLN A 155 -4.29 -38.41 -6.60
N ALA A 156 -3.91 -39.31 -5.69
CA ALA A 156 -4.00 -39.04 -4.25
C ALA A 156 -3.13 -37.84 -3.81
N ALA A 157 -1.95 -37.67 -4.41
CA ALA A 157 -1.09 -36.51 -4.15
C ALA A 157 -1.68 -35.21 -4.69
N ILE A 158 -2.27 -35.24 -5.90
CA ILE A 158 -2.99 -34.10 -6.48
C ILE A 158 -4.17 -33.71 -5.58
N ASP A 159 -5.02 -34.65 -5.18
CA ASP A 159 -6.19 -34.39 -4.32
C ASP A 159 -5.79 -33.78 -2.97
N LYS A 160 -4.70 -34.30 -2.37
CA LYS A 160 -4.14 -33.76 -1.14
C LYS A 160 -3.66 -32.32 -1.32
N MET A 161 -2.98 -32.02 -2.42
CA MET A 161 -2.48 -30.67 -2.70
C MET A 161 -3.63 -29.72 -3.01
N THR A 162 -4.64 -30.15 -3.76
CA THR A 162 -5.88 -29.40 -4.04
C THR A 162 -6.59 -28.99 -2.75
N LYS A 163 -6.81 -29.91 -1.81
CA LYS A 163 -7.41 -29.59 -0.50
C LYS A 163 -6.58 -28.58 0.31
N LYS A 164 -5.25 -28.70 0.26
CA LYS A 164 -4.33 -27.75 0.91
C LYS A 164 -4.45 -26.34 0.29
N MET A 165 -4.57 -26.26 -1.03
CA MET A 165 -4.77 -24.98 -1.73
C MET A 165 -6.14 -24.38 -1.40
N GLN A 166 -7.22 -25.15 -1.41
CA GLN A 166 -8.56 -24.69 -1.03
C GLN A 166 -8.57 -24.06 0.36
N LYS A 167 -7.95 -24.73 1.35
CA LYS A 167 -7.82 -24.19 2.72
C LYS A 167 -7.00 -22.90 2.78
N THR A 168 -6.00 -22.75 1.91
CA THR A 168 -5.19 -21.53 1.86
C THR A 168 -5.97 -20.35 1.28
N LEU A 169 -6.86 -20.62 0.31
CA LEU A 169 -7.67 -19.61 -0.36
C LEU A 169 -8.93 -19.21 0.39
N GLU A 170 -9.35 -20.00 1.38
CA GLU A 170 -10.59 -19.83 2.15
C GLU A 170 -10.72 -18.44 2.81
N ASN A 171 -9.62 -17.89 3.31
CA ASN A 171 -9.57 -16.56 3.95
C ASN A 171 -9.27 -15.42 2.96
N THR A 172 -9.37 -15.68 1.66
CA THR A 172 -9.08 -14.69 0.61
C THR A 172 -10.32 -14.42 -0.22
N LYS A 173 -10.30 -13.34 -1.02
CA LYS A 173 -11.36 -13.09 -2.01
C LYS A 173 -11.48 -14.15 -3.11
N PHE A 174 -10.53 -15.10 -3.17
CA PHE A 174 -10.47 -16.18 -4.15
C PHE A 174 -11.00 -17.51 -3.59
N GLN A 175 -11.84 -17.47 -2.56
CA GLN A 175 -12.53 -18.66 -2.07
C GLN A 175 -13.29 -19.32 -3.23
N GLY A 176 -13.10 -20.63 -3.41
CA GLY A 176 -13.72 -21.39 -4.50
C GLY A 176 -13.05 -21.21 -5.86
N ALA A 177 -11.88 -20.57 -5.96
CA ALA A 177 -11.12 -20.50 -7.20
C ALA A 177 -10.81 -21.91 -7.76
N PRO A 178 -10.95 -22.13 -9.08
CA PRO A 178 -10.63 -23.41 -9.70
C PRO A 178 -9.17 -23.81 -9.51
N ILE A 179 -8.94 -25.12 -9.32
CA ILE A 179 -7.61 -25.72 -9.23
C ILE A 179 -7.53 -26.80 -10.29
N ILE A 180 -6.54 -26.72 -11.17
CA ILE A 180 -6.32 -27.69 -12.24
C ILE A 180 -4.88 -28.23 -12.23
N ALA A 181 -4.72 -29.49 -12.58
CA ALA A 181 -3.46 -30.22 -12.59
C ALA A 181 -2.96 -30.37 -14.03
N VAL A 182 -1.70 -29.98 -14.30
CA VAL A 182 -1.10 -30.00 -15.64
C VAL A 182 0.38 -30.40 -15.60
N ALA A 183 0.92 -30.85 -16.73
CA ALA A 183 2.36 -30.95 -16.95
C ALA A 183 2.70 -30.19 -18.23
N ALA A 184 3.24 -28.97 -18.07
CA ALA A 184 3.54 -28.10 -19.21
C ALA A 184 4.72 -28.58 -20.06
N LYS A 185 5.71 -29.23 -19.44
CA LYS A 185 6.85 -29.85 -20.12
C LYS A 185 7.26 -31.13 -19.38
N PRO A 186 6.59 -32.27 -19.68
CA PRO A 186 6.95 -33.56 -19.10
C PRO A 186 8.42 -33.90 -19.35
N GLY A 187 9.09 -34.49 -18.35
CA GLY A 187 10.50 -34.91 -18.47
C GLY A 187 11.53 -33.77 -18.35
N GLY A 188 11.10 -32.51 -18.22
CA GLY A 188 11.97 -31.38 -17.91
C GLY A 188 12.67 -30.75 -19.12
N PRO A 189 13.71 -29.91 -18.91
CA PRO A 189 14.32 -29.12 -19.99
C PRO A 189 15.05 -29.96 -21.03
N GLU A 190 15.62 -31.11 -20.64
CA GLU A 190 16.41 -32.03 -21.47
C GLU A 190 15.56 -33.10 -22.19
N ALA A 191 14.28 -33.23 -21.84
CA ALA A 191 13.40 -34.18 -22.51
C ALA A 191 13.18 -33.80 -23.98
N PRO A 192 13.10 -34.81 -24.88
CA PRO A 192 12.82 -34.57 -26.29
C PRO A 192 11.44 -33.91 -26.46
N GLU A 193 11.31 -33.04 -27.46
CA GLU A 193 10.05 -32.31 -27.77
C GLU A 193 8.85 -33.22 -28.10
N THR A 194 9.07 -34.54 -28.17
CA THR A 194 8.06 -35.56 -28.44
C THR A 194 7.11 -35.83 -27.27
N GLU A 195 7.48 -35.49 -26.02
CA GLU A 195 6.55 -35.64 -24.89
C GLU A 195 5.53 -34.50 -24.86
N ALA A 196 4.27 -34.84 -25.18
CA ALA A 196 3.19 -33.87 -25.27
C ALA A 196 2.80 -33.31 -23.88
N PRO A 197 2.58 -31.99 -23.75
CA PRO A 197 2.03 -31.39 -22.54
C PRO A 197 0.69 -32.03 -22.13
N GLN A 198 0.49 -32.22 -20.83
CA GLN A 198 -0.70 -32.90 -20.28
C GLN A 198 -1.64 -31.88 -19.61
N GLY A 199 -2.95 -32.00 -19.83
CA GLY A 199 -3.99 -31.16 -19.19
C GLY A 199 -4.14 -29.74 -19.74
N ILE A 200 -3.45 -29.40 -20.84
CA ILE A 200 -3.49 -28.05 -21.42
C ILE A 200 -4.84 -27.73 -22.09
N SER A 201 -5.46 -28.71 -22.75
CA SER A 201 -6.79 -28.53 -23.36
C SER A 201 -7.85 -28.18 -22.31
N GLU A 202 -7.90 -28.93 -21.22
CA GLU A 202 -8.80 -28.68 -20.09
C GLU A 202 -8.54 -27.30 -19.45
N LEU A 203 -7.26 -26.88 -19.36
CA LEU A 203 -6.90 -25.56 -18.87
C LEU A 203 -7.42 -24.45 -19.80
N ILE A 204 -7.34 -24.62 -21.12
CA ILE A 204 -7.87 -23.66 -22.10
C ILE A 204 -9.39 -23.55 -21.97
N GLU A 205 -10.10 -24.68 -21.83
CA GLU A 205 -11.55 -24.69 -21.62
C GLU A 205 -11.93 -24.01 -20.31
N LEU A 206 -11.22 -24.30 -19.22
CA LEU A 206 -11.43 -23.69 -17.92
C LEU A 206 -11.18 -22.17 -17.99
N LEU A 207 -10.07 -21.72 -18.58
CA LEU A 207 -9.79 -20.30 -18.81
C LEU A 207 -10.92 -19.63 -19.60
N THR A 208 -11.33 -20.27 -20.69
CA THR A 208 -12.41 -19.78 -21.57
C THR A 208 -13.75 -19.68 -20.82
N SER A 209 -14.01 -20.55 -19.84
CA SER A 209 -15.21 -20.48 -19.00
C SER A 209 -15.13 -19.37 -17.94
N GLN A 210 -13.93 -19.10 -17.40
CA GLN A 210 -13.73 -18.18 -16.27
C GLN A 210 -13.53 -16.72 -16.69
N ILE A 211 -12.99 -16.47 -17.89
CA ILE A 211 -12.70 -15.12 -18.40
C ILE A 211 -13.96 -14.26 -18.41
N SER A 212 -13.96 -13.13 -17.72
CA SER A 212 -14.96 -12.07 -17.90
C SER A 212 -14.33 -10.98 -18.77
N ILE A 213 -15.08 -10.41 -19.71
CA ILE A 213 -14.63 -9.19 -20.39
C ILE A 213 -14.66 -8.08 -19.33
N PRO A 214 -13.52 -7.45 -19.01
CA PRO A 214 -13.52 -6.31 -18.09
C PRO A 214 -14.32 -5.17 -18.74
N THR A 215 -15.02 -4.37 -17.92
CA THR A 215 -15.63 -3.12 -18.40
C THR A 215 -14.51 -2.18 -18.82
N ARG A 216 -14.17 -2.18 -20.10
CA ARG A 216 -13.18 -1.28 -20.69
C ARG A 216 -13.86 0.06 -20.89
N ASP A 217 -13.49 1.04 -20.09
CA ASP A 217 -13.95 2.40 -20.27
C ASP A 217 -12.94 3.16 -21.15
N PRO A 218 -13.26 3.48 -22.41
CA PRO A 218 -12.39 4.30 -23.24
C PRO A 218 -12.39 5.77 -22.80
N SER A 219 -13.25 6.16 -21.85
CA SER A 219 -13.31 7.52 -21.31
C SER A 219 -12.12 7.81 -20.39
N GLY A 220 -11.79 9.10 -20.28
CA GLY A 220 -10.64 9.56 -19.50
C GLY A 220 -9.33 9.68 -20.30
N PRO A 221 -8.26 10.17 -19.66
CA PRO A 221 -7.00 10.42 -20.33
C PRO A 221 -6.31 9.13 -20.75
N PHE A 222 -5.67 9.17 -21.92
CA PHE A 222 -4.82 8.09 -22.40
C PHE A 222 -3.65 7.87 -21.44
N LEU A 223 -3.43 6.62 -21.04
CA LEU A 223 -2.26 6.21 -20.28
C LEU A 223 -1.80 4.82 -20.74
N MET A 224 -0.52 4.69 -21.06
CA MET A 224 0.11 3.47 -21.53
C MET A 224 1.39 3.21 -20.73
N SER A 225 1.54 1.99 -20.24
CA SER A 225 2.80 1.50 -19.66
C SER A 225 3.67 0.91 -20.76
N VAL A 226 4.84 1.51 -20.98
CA VAL A 226 5.84 1.06 -21.97
C VAL A 226 6.75 0.02 -21.34
N ASP A 227 6.83 -1.15 -21.98
CA ASP A 227 7.71 -2.27 -21.61
C ASP A 227 9.03 -2.26 -22.39
N HIS A 228 8.99 -1.89 -23.67
CA HIS A 228 10.18 -1.77 -24.50
C HIS A 228 10.11 -0.56 -25.43
N CYS A 229 11.28 0.01 -25.69
CA CYS A 229 11.47 1.10 -26.63
C CYS A 229 12.66 0.79 -27.54
N PHE A 230 12.50 0.95 -28.85
CA PHE A 230 13.57 0.73 -29.82
C PHE A 230 13.36 1.59 -31.07
N SER A 231 14.46 1.92 -31.76
CA SER A 231 14.40 2.73 -32.98
C SER A 231 14.38 1.85 -34.23
N ILE A 232 13.55 2.23 -35.21
CA ILE A 232 13.53 1.66 -36.56
C ILE A 232 14.08 2.70 -37.52
N LYS A 233 15.19 2.38 -38.18
CA LYS A 233 15.86 3.26 -39.15
C LYS A 233 14.88 3.70 -40.24
N GLY A 234 14.70 5.02 -40.40
CA GLY A 234 13.83 5.61 -41.41
C GLY A 234 12.34 5.76 -41.03
N GLN A 235 11.87 5.10 -39.97
CA GLN A 235 10.46 5.21 -39.53
C GLN A 235 10.31 6.10 -38.29
N GLY A 236 11.15 5.87 -37.28
CA GLY A 236 11.11 6.57 -36.01
C GLY A 236 11.43 5.66 -34.83
N THR A 237 10.87 5.98 -33.67
CA THR A 237 11.04 5.19 -32.45
C THR A 237 9.73 4.48 -32.11
N VAL A 238 9.80 3.20 -31.81
CA VAL A 238 8.66 2.35 -31.46
C VAL A 238 8.67 2.07 -29.96
N MET A 239 7.53 2.30 -29.33
CA MET A 239 7.27 1.99 -27.93
C MET A 239 6.22 0.88 -27.88
N THR A 240 6.56 -0.27 -27.30
CA THR A 240 5.59 -1.35 -27.04
C THR A 240 5.14 -1.31 -25.59
N GLY A 241 3.84 -1.53 -25.38
CA GLY A 241 3.25 -1.39 -24.06
C GLY A 241 1.78 -1.71 -24.02
N THR A 242 1.21 -1.65 -22.81
CA THR A 242 -0.20 -1.93 -22.54
C THR A 242 -0.93 -0.65 -22.13
N ILE A 243 -2.09 -0.39 -22.71
CA ILE A 243 -2.93 0.76 -22.35
C ILE A 243 -3.59 0.49 -20.99
N LEU A 244 -3.31 1.35 -20.02
CA LEU A 244 -3.87 1.30 -18.67
C LEU A 244 -5.20 2.05 -18.55
N SER A 245 -5.41 3.10 -19.33
CA SER A 245 -6.61 3.96 -19.30
C SER A 245 -6.81 4.68 -20.62
N GLY A 246 -8.07 5.02 -20.92
CA GLY A 246 -8.46 5.82 -22.08
C GLY A 246 -8.31 5.09 -23.42
N SER A 247 -8.20 5.87 -24.49
CA SER A 247 -8.04 5.39 -25.85
C SER A 247 -7.06 6.26 -26.64
N ILE A 248 -6.57 5.72 -27.76
CA ILE A 248 -5.64 6.41 -28.65
C ILE A 248 -5.93 6.07 -30.10
N SER A 249 -5.78 7.05 -30.98
CA SER A 249 -5.96 6.95 -32.42
C SER A 249 -4.74 7.45 -33.19
N LEU A 250 -4.65 7.07 -34.46
CA LEU A 250 -3.60 7.57 -35.34
C LEU A 250 -3.66 9.09 -35.45
N GLY A 251 -2.49 9.73 -35.32
CA GLY A 251 -2.39 11.18 -35.36
C GLY A 251 -2.56 11.88 -34.01
N ASP A 252 -2.91 11.17 -32.94
CA ASP A 252 -2.97 11.76 -31.61
C ASP A 252 -1.57 12.18 -31.12
N SER A 253 -1.55 13.11 -30.17
CA SER A 253 -0.33 13.55 -29.50
C SER A 253 -0.19 12.85 -28.16
N VAL A 254 0.99 12.31 -27.88
CA VAL A 254 1.33 11.64 -26.63
C VAL A 254 2.50 12.34 -25.96
N GLU A 255 2.42 12.50 -24.65
CA GLU A 255 3.51 13.00 -23.82
C GLU A 255 4.34 11.81 -23.29
N ILE A 256 5.66 12.01 -23.29
CA ILE A 256 6.62 11.11 -22.66
C ILE A 256 7.19 11.86 -21.44
N PRO A 257 6.64 11.69 -20.23
CA PRO A 257 7.02 12.47 -19.05
C PRO A 257 8.51 12.36 -18.69
N ALA A 258 9.11 11.19 -18.89
CA ALA A 258 10.54 10.95 -18.65
C ALA A 258 11.44 11.88 -19.50
N LEU A 259 10.96 12.29 -20.67
CA LEU A 259 11.67 13.15 -21.62
C LEU A 259 11.16 14.59 -21.61
N LYS A 260 9.98 14.84 -21.02
CA LYS A 260 9.25 16.12 -21.10
C LYS A 260 9.05 16.59 -22.55
N VAL A 261 8.72 15.65 -23.43
CA VAL A 261 8.43 15.93 -24.85
C VAL A 261 7.09 15.36 -25.25
N VAL A 262 6.40 16.07 -26.14
CA VAL A 262 5.19 15.61 -26.81
C VAL A 262 5.52 15.16 -28.22
N LYS A 263 4.98 14.01 -28.64
CA LYS A 263 5.21 13.41 -29.96
C LYS A 263 3.89 12.98 -30.58
N LYS A 264 3.79 13.07 -31.90
CA LYS A 264 2.62 12.62 -32.66
C LYS A 264 2.72 11.14 -33.03
N VAL A 265 1.63 10.40 -32.89
CA VAL A 265 1.50 8.99 -33.30
C VAL A 265 1.50 8.89 -34.82
N LYS A 266 2.49 8.20 -35.39
CA LYS A 266 2.61 7.99 -36.83
C LYS A 266 1.94 6.70 -37.29
N SER A 267 2.18 5.61 -36.57
CA SER A 267 1.61 4.30 -36.85
C SER A 267 1.44 3.51 -35.56
N MET A 268 0.49 2.57 -35.57
CA MET A 268 0.23 1.66 -34.47
C MET A 268 0.09 0.24 -35.00
N GLN A 269 0.61 -0.73 -34.24
CA GLN A 269 0.57 -2.14 -34.62
C GLN A 269 0.25 -3.01 -33.41
N MET A 270 -0.61 -3.99 -33.60
CA MET A 270 -1.00 -4.98 -32.59
C MET A 270 -0.85 -6.38 -33.18
N PHE A 271 -0.01 -7.23 -32.56
CA PHE A 271 0.29 -8.59 -33.03
C PHE A 271 0.57 -8.70 -34.54
N HIS A 272 1.52 -7.88 -35.01
CA HIS A 272 1.93 -7.78 -36.42
C HIS A 272 0.88 -7.22 -37.40
N MET A 273 -0.29 -6.79 -36.94
CA MET A 273 -1.32 -6.16 -37.78
C MET A 273 -1.41 -4.65 -37.51
N PRO A 274 -1.47 -3.79 -38.54
CA PRO A 274 -1.67 -2.35 -38.35
C PRO A 274 -3.06 -2.07 -37.77
N VAL A 275 -3.14 -1.12 -36.84
CA VAL A 275 -4.41 -0.70 -36.20
C VAL A 275 -4.54 0.82 -36.24
N THR A 276 -5.77 1.32 -36.36
CA THR A 276 -6.07 2.76 -36.43
C THR A 276 -6.44 3.37 -35.08
N SER A 277 -6.94 2.55 -34.16
CA SER A 277 -7.35 2.92 -32.81
C SER A 277 -7.07 1.78 -31.83
N ALA A 278 -6.81 2.11 -30.57
CA ALA A 278 -6.65 1.15 -29.48
C ALA A 278 -7.24 1.71 -28.17
N MET A 279 -7.62 0.83 -27.24
CA MET A 279 -8.25 1.22 -25.97
C MET A 279 -7.64 0.49 -24.76
N GLN A 280 -8.04 0.90 -23.56
CA GLN A 280 -7.66 0.26 -22.29
C GLN A 280 -7.65 -1.28 -22.39
N GLY A 281 -6.56 -1.88 -21.93
CA GLY A 281 -6.31 -3.33 -21.91
C GLY A 281 -5.63 -3.87 -23.17
N ASP A 282 -5.50 -3.08 -24.23
CA ASP A 282 -4.80 -3.49 -25.45
C ASP A 282 -3.28 -3.33 -25.30
N ARG A 283 -2.54 -4.30 -25.85
CA ARG A 283 -1.09 -4.23 -25.98
C ARG A 283 -0.71 -3.92 -27.43
N LEU A 284 -0.04 -2.79 -27.65
CA LEU A 284 0.33 -2.34 -28.99
C LEU A 284 1.74 -1.77 -29.03
N GLY A 285 2.29 -1.69 -30.24
CA GLY A 285 3.44 -0.87 -30.57
C GLY A 285 2.99 0.45 -31.17
N ILE A 286 3.45 1.57 -30.60
CA ILE A 286 3.24 2.93 -31.12
C ILE A 286 4.54 3.42 -31.73
N CYS A 287 4.51 3.82 -33.00
CA CYS A 287 5.63 4.50 -33.65
C CYS A 287 5.45 6.02 -33.60
N VAL A 288 6.48 6.72 -33.14
CA VAL A 288 6.52 8.19 -33.06
C VAL A 288 7.78 8.74 -33.75
N THR A 289 7.83 10.05 -33.92
CA THR A 289 9.04 10.74 -34.41
C THR A 289 10.25 10.41 -33.52
N GLN A 290 11.38 10.14 -34.17
CA GLN A 290 12.59 9.59 -33.55
C GLN A 290 13.04 10.34 -32.29
N PHE A 291 13.47 9.56 -31.30
CA PHE A 291 14.21 9.96 -30.11
C PHE A 291 15.12 8.79 -29.68
N ASP A 292 16.04 9.03 -28.73
CA ASP A 292 16.94 7.98 -28.23
C ASP A 292 16.19 6.98 -27.32
N PRO A 293 16.07 5.69 -27.68
CA PRO A 293 15.39 4.69 -26.87
C PRO A 293 16.02 4.49 -25.49
N LYS A 294 17.32 4.78 -25.32
CA LYS A 294 18.02 4.62 -24.04
C LYS A 294 17.49 5.54 -22.94
N LEU A 295 16.82 6.63 -23.33
CA LEU A 295 16.23 7.57 -22.38
C LEU A 295 14.87 7.10 -21.84
N LEU A 296 14.26 6.08 -22.47
CA LEU A 296 12.98 5.50 -22.05
C LEU A 296 13.03 3.98 -22.28
N GLU A 297 13.69 3.24 -21.39
CA GLU A 297 13.65 1.77 -21.45
C GLU A 297 12.28 1.24 -21.01
N ARG A 298 11.74 1.79 -19.91
CA ARG A 298 10.40 1.53 -19.37
C ARG A 298 9.84 2.81 -18.78
N GLY A 299 8.53 2.98 -18.82
CA GLY A 299 7.90 4.15 -18.22
C GLY A 299 6.44 4.32 -18.63
N LEU A 300 5.91 5.50 -18.36
CA LEU A 300 4.56 5.88 -18.75
C LEU A 300 4.60 6.76 -19.99
N VAL A 301 3.59 6.61 -20.84
CA VAL A 301 3.26 7.50 -21.94
C VAL A 301 1.79 7.86 -21.77
N CYS A 302 1.44 9.14 -21.87
CA CYS A 302 0.09 9.59 -21.53
C CYS A 302 -0.41 10.67 -22.47
N ALA A 303 -1.69 11.02 -22.34
CA ALA A 303 -2.21 12.26 -22.88
C ALA A 303 -1.40 13.44 -22.29
N PRO A 304 -1.08 14.47 -23.10
CA PRO A 304 -0.37 15.65 -22.62
C PRO A 304 -1.03 16.27 -21.39
N GLU A 305 -0.23 16.68 -20.42
CA GLU A 305 -0.64 17.37 -19.18
C GLU A 305 -1.62 16.59 -18.28
N SER A 306 -1.81 15.29 -18.54
CA SER A 306 -2.74 14.45 -17.79
C SER A 306 -2.16 13.82 -16.52
N LEU A 307 -0.83 13.65 -16.47
CA LEU A 307 -0.13 13.06 -15.34
C LEU A 307 0.50 14.14 -14.47
N HIS A 308 0.45 13.90 -13.16
CA HIS A 308 1.00 14.80 -12.16
C HIS A 308 2.23 14.16 -11.52
N THR A 309 3.22 14.99 -11.22
CA THR A 309 4.42 14.58 -10.49
C THR A 309 4.27 15.02 -9.05
N VAL A 310 4.32 14.06 -8.11
CA VAL A 310 4.09 14.30 -6.68
C VAL A 310 5.36 14.11 -5.88
N HIS A 311 5.54 14.95 -4.85
CA HIS A 311 6.65 14.88 -3.89
C HIS A 311 6.24 14.17 -2.60
N ALA A 312 4.96 14.25 -2.25
CA ALA A 312 4.34 13.51 -1.17
C ALA A 312 2.91 13.11 -1.57
N ALA A 313 2.33 12.16 -0.86
CA ALA A 313 0.96 11.72 -1.11
C ALA A 313 0.24 11.33 0.19
N LEU A 314 -1.07 11.65 0.25
CA LEU A 314 -1.99 11.04 1.20
C LEU A 314 -2.55 9.78 0.59
N ILE A 315 -2.32 8.66 1.28
CA ILE A 315 -2.76 7.34 0.83
C ILE A 315 -3.68 6.71 1.88
N SER A 316 -4.66 5.92 1.45
CA SER A 316 -5.25 4.93 2.35
C SER A 316 -4.22 3.83 2.63
N VAL A 317 -4.35 3.15 3.76
CA VAL A 317 -3.44 2.07 4.14
C VAL A 317 -4.23 0.90 4.72
N GLU A 318 -4.01 -0.28 4.15
CA GLU A 318 -4.34 -1.58 4.73
C GLU A 318 -3.06 -2.42 4.89
N LYS A 319 -2.79 -2.84 6.13
CA LYS A 319 -1.66 -3.73 6.43
C LYS A 319 -1.90 -5.11 5.80
N ILE A 320 -0.88 -5.65 5.15
CA ILE A 320 -0.92 -7.01 4.62
C ILE A 320 -0.76 -7.99 5.79
N PRO A 321 -1.71 -8.92 6.04
CA PRO A 321 -1.68 -9.80 7.22
C PRO A 321 -0.44 -10.69 7.31
N TYR A 322 0.13 -11.07 6.17
CA TYR A 322 1.33 -11.90 6.11
C TYR A 322 2.62 -11.16 6.46
N PHE A 323 2.58 -9.83 6.56
CA PHE A 323 3.70 -9.01 7.00
C PHE A 323 3.76 -8.93 8.52
N ARG A 324 4.80 -9.54 9.10
CA ARG A 324 4.90 -9.70 10.56
C ARG A 324 5.41 -8.45 11.29
N ALA A 325 6.17 -7.59 10.64
CA ALA A 325 6.76 -6.43 11.30
C ALA A 325 5.72 -5.30 11.50
N PRO A 326 5.88 -4.46 12.53
CA PRO A 326 5.00 -3.31 12.73
C PRO A 326 5.25 -2.24 11.65
N LEU A 327 4.18 -1.53 11.27
CA LEU A 327 4.27 -0.37 10.40
C LEU A 327 4.43 0.89 11.26
N GLN A 328 5.66 1.36 11.42
CA GLN A 328 5.98 2.48 12.31
C GLN A 328 6.06 3.81 11.55
N THR A 329 5.55 4.88 12.17
CA THR A 329 5.73 6.25 11.67
C THR A 329 7.23 6.60 11.65
N LYS A 330 7.64 7.31 10.60
CA LYS A 330 9.02 7.64 10.19
C LYS A 330 9.86 6.48 9.65
N ALA A 331 9.33 5.25 9.60
CA ALA A 331 10.01 4.17 8.90
C ALA A 331 10.00 4.41 7.39
N LYS A 332 11.06 3.94 6.72
CA LYS A 332 11.20 3.99 5.27
C LYS A 332 10.75 2.67 4.65
N PHE A 333 10.06 2.76 3.51
CA PHE A 333 9.62 1.62 2.73
C PHE A 333 9.86 1.86 1.24
N HIS A 334 9.97 0.79 0.48
CA HIS A 334 9.89 0.83 -0.98
C HIS A 334 8.42 1.02 -1.35
N ILE A 335 8.07 2.17 -1.90
CA ILE A 335 6.70 2.52 -2.30
C ILE A 335 6.59 2.35 -3.80
N THR A 336 5.77 1.40 -4.23
CA THR A 336 5.44 1.20 -5.63
C THR A 336 4.14 1.92 -5.96
N VAL A 337 4.20 2.82 -6.92
CA VAL A 337 3.07 3.61 -7.42
C VAL A 337 2.99 3.38 -8.93
N GLY A 338 1.98 2.66 -9.38
CA GLY A 338 1.92 2.20 -10.78
C GLY A 338 3.11 1.30 -11.12
N HIS A 339 3.99 1.78 -12.02
CA HIS A 339 5.18 1.08 -12.52
C HIS A 339 6.50 1.63 -11.96
N GLU A 340 6.44 2.63 -11.08
CA GLU A 340 7.62 3.23 -10.46
C GLU A 340 7.72 2.82 -8.99
N THR A 341 8.92 2.51 -8.52
CA THR A 341 9.18 2.21 -7.11
C THR A 341 10.21 3.16 -6.54
N VAL A 342 9.82 3.94 -5.53
CA VAL A 342 10.67 4.93 -4.87
C VAL A 342 10.64 4.73 -3.36
N MET A 343 11.75 5.04 -2.69
CA MET A 343 11.78 5.03 -1.22
C MET A 343 10.93 6.17 -0.67
N GLY A 344 10.11 5.87 0.33
CA GLY A 344 9.25 6.85 1.00
C GLY A 344 9.23 6.67 2.51
N ARG A 345 9.13 7.79 3.23
CA ARG A 345 8.92 7.81 4.69
C ARG A 345 7.44 7.97 4.97
N LEU A 346 6.90 7.20 5.92
CA LEU A 346 5.48 7.24 6.26
C LEU A 346 5.18 7.95 7.58
N MET A 347 4.04 8.62 7.65
CA MET A 347 3.42 9.06 8.89
C MET A 347 1.97 8.56 8.94
N PHE A 348 1.67 7.65 9.87
CA PHE A 348 0.34 7.06 10.02
C PHE A 348 -0.59 7.94 10.86
N PHE A 349 -1.87 7.92 10.49
CA PHE A 349 -2.93 8.56 11.26
C PHE A 349 -4.26 7.84 11.04
N SER A 350 -5.14 7.96 12.04
CA SER A 350 -6.46 7.33 12.09
C SER A 350 -7.55 8.40 12.09
N PRO A 351 -8.83 8.04 11.90
CA PRO A 351 -9.92 8.94 12.26
C PRO A 351 -9.86 9.25 13.77
N ALA A 352 -10.65 10.22 14.22
CA ALA A 352 -10.84 10.45 15.65
C ALA A 352 -11.54 9.22 16.30
N PRO A 353 -11.31 8.91 17.59
CA PRO A 353 -11.83 7.69 18.24
C PRO A 353 -13.34 7.48 18.15
N ASP A 354 -14.11 8.57 18.19
CA ASP A 354 -15.56 8.67 17.99
C ASP A 354 -16.00 8.30 16.56
N SER A 355 -15.06 8.28 15.61
CA SER A 355 -15.27 8.10 14.18
C SER A 355 -14.69 6.79 13.63
N PHE A 356 -14.34 5.82 14.48
CA PHE A 356 -13.69 4.57 14.05
C PHE A 356 -14.58 3.67 13.17
N ASP A 357 -15.90 3.76 13.33
CA ASP A 357 -16.87 2.90 12.63
C ASP A 357 -17.39 3.48 11.30
N HIS A 358 -16.93 4.68 10.90
CA HIS A 358 -17.34 5.25 9.61
C HIS A 358 -16.92 4.37 8.43
N GLU A 359 -17.73 4.41 7.38
CA GLU A 359 -17.43 3.69 6.14
C GLU A 359 -16.15 4.22 5.48
N PRO A 360 -15.31 3.32 4.95
CA PRO A 360 -14.09 3.70 4.28
C PRO A 360 -14.40 4.45 2.98
N VAL A 361 -13.77 5.61 2.78
CA VAL A 361 -13.89 6.44 1.57
C VAL A 361 -12.60 6.32 0.76
N LEU A 362 -12.68 5.76 -0.45
CA LEU A 362 -11.51 5.43 -1.28
C LEU A 362 -11.33 6.32 -2.52
N ASP A 363 -12.23 7.26 -2.76
CA ASP A 363 -12.24 8.14 -3.92
C ASP A 363 -11.72 9.55 -3.61
N THR A 364 -11.76 9.98 -2.34
CA THR A 364 -11.43 11.34 -1.92
C THR A 364 -10.88 11.40 -0.50
N PHE A 365 -10.21 12.50 -0.16
CA PHE A 365 -9.75 12.79 1.20
C PHE A 365 -10.36 14.09 1.73
N ASN A 366 -10.91 14.06 2.96
CA ASN A 366 -11.62 15.20 3.54
C ASN A 366 -10.76 16.00 4.52
N PHE A 367 -10.23 17.14 4.06
CA PHE A 367 -9.41 18.07 4.87
C PHE A 367 -10.17 18.79 5.98
N SER A 368 -11.50 18.75 5.99
CA SER A 368 -12.32 19.44 7.01
C SER A 368 -12.38 18.66 8.33
N LYS A 369 -12.13 17.35 8.29
CA LYS A 369 -12.14 16.46 9.47
C LYS A 369 -10.81 16.53 10.22
N GLU A 370 -10.88 16.23 11.51
CA GLU A 370 -9.69 16.05 12.36
C GLU A 370 -9.26 14.58 12.37
N TYR A 371 -7.95 14.35 12.44
CA TYR A 371 -7.35 13.02 12.41
C TYR A 371 -6.40 12.85 13.59
N LEU A 372 -6.39 11.65 14.17
CA LEU A 372 -5.52 11.32 15.28
C LEU A 372 -4.19 10.73 14.76
N PHE A 373 -3.08 11.36 15.12
CA PHE A 373 -1.75 10.86 14.81
C PHE A 373 -1.51 9.49 15.47
N GLN A 374 -0.83 8.59 14.76
CA GLN A 374 -0.44 7.28 15.28
C GLN A 374 1.08 7.06 15.13
N GLU A 375 1.75 6.58 16.19
CA GLU A 375 3.17 6.20 16.11
C GLU A 375 3.35 4.90 15.29
N GLN A 376 2.30 4.09 15.15
CA GLN A 376 2.27 2.89 14.32
C GLN A 376 0.86 2.60 13.79
N TYR A 377 0.75 1.85 12.70
CA TYR A 377 -0.53 1.36 12.19
C TYR A 377 -1.25 0.52 13.25
N LEU A 378 -2.54 0.76 13.44
CA LEU A 378 -3.37 0.03 14.40
C LEU A 378 -3.88 -1.25 13.76
N CYS A 379 -3.48 -2.42 14.28
CA CYS A 379 -3.97 -3.72 13.83
C CYS A 379 -4.28 -4.65 15.00
N LYS A 380 -5.32 -5.47 14.82
CA LYS A 380 -5.60 -6.63 15.67
C LYS A 380 -4.49 -7.65 15.44
N ASP A 381 -3.31 -7.48 16.01
CA ASP A 381 -2.28 -8.49 15.84
C ASP A 381 -2.76 -9.80 16.51
N LEU A 382 -3.07 -10.78 15.66
CA LEU A 382 -3.18 -12.19 16.00
C LEU A 382 -1.79 -12.66 16.43
N VAL A 383 -1.54 -12.66 17.76
CA VAL A 383 -0.81 -13.64 18.59
C VAL A 383 -0.22 -12.94 19.82
N PRO A 384 -0.54 -13.38 21.05
CA PRO A 384 0.13 -12.92 22.28
C PRO A 384 1.49 -13.62 22.41
N GLY A 385 2.60 -12.88 22.27
CA GLY A 385 3.92 -13.44 22.55
C GLY A 385 5.09 -12.79 21.84
N ALA A 386 5.35 -11.50 22.08
CA ALA A 386 6.66 -10.88 21.88
C ALA A 386 6.70 -9.51 22.57
N VAL A 387 6.69 -9.50 23.90
CA VAL A 387 7.08 -8.31 24.67
C VAL A 387 8.48 -8.57 25.20
N SER A 388 9.51 -8.16 24.45
CA SER A 388 10.82 -7.92 25.04
C SER A 388 10.77 -6.59 25.78
N SER A 389 11.27 -6.63 27.01
CA SER A 389 11.35 -5.55 27.97
C SER A 389 12.03 -4.29 27.43
N GLY A 390 11.32 -3.16 27.46
CA GLY A 390 11.92 -1.85 27.13
C GLY A 390 10.92 -0.69 27.14
N GLN A 391 10.85 0.01 28.29
CA GLN A 391 10.35 1.39 28.48
C GLN A 391 8.99 1.73 27.82
N ALA A 392 7.91 1.48 28.56
CA ALA A 392 6.62 2.14 28.34
C ALA A 392 6.79 3.66 28.49
N SER A 393 6.67 4.38 27.37
CA SER A 393 6.61 5.84 27.36
C SER A 393 5.16 6.28 27.15
N GLU A 394 4.74 7.19 28.03
CA GLU A 394 3.40 7.76 28.17
C GLU A 394 2.91 8.45 26.89
N VAL A 395 2.16 7.74 26.03
CA VAL A 395 1.28 8.35 25.04
C VAL A 395 0.06 7.45 24.87
N GLY A 396 -1.14 8.02 25.06
CA GLY A 396 -2.42 7.31 25.13
C GLY A 396 -2.58 6.21 24.09
N GLN A 397 -2.49 4.97 24.58
CA GLN A 397 -2.98 3.81 23.86
C GLN A 397 -4.52 3.91 23.84
N ALA A 398 -5.12 3.68 22.68
CA ALA A 398 -6.55 3.48 22.57
C ALA A 398 -6.97 2.39 23.57
N ALA A 399 -8.09 2.62 24.26
CA ALA A 399 -8.70 1.62 25.14
C ALA A 399 -8.83 0.28 24.38
N GLU A 400 -8.63 -0.82 25.10
CA GLU A 400 -8.78 -2.17 24.57
C GLU A 400 -10.06 -2.29 23.72
N GLY A 401 -9.92 -2.60 22.42
CA GLY A 401 -10.97 -3.30 21.69
C GLY A 401 -11.59 -2.67 20.44
N GLN A 402 -11.22 -1.47 19.98
CA GLN A 402 -11.78 -0.92 18.72
C GLN A 402 -10.69 -0.44 17.77
N TYR A 403 -10.74 -0.94 16.53
CA TYR A 403 -9.79 -0.62 15.46
C TYR A 403 -10.52 0.15 14.38
N PRO A 404 -9.93 1.23 13.85
CA PRO A 404 -10.59 2.03 12.82
C PRO A 404 -10.77 1.20 11.54
N ARG A 405 -11.94 1.35 10.90
CA ARG A 405 -12.23 0.72 9.60
C ARG A 405 -11.35 1.24 8.47
N GLN A 406 -10.83 2.46 8.60
CA GLN A 406 -9.94 3.08 7.63
C GLN A 406 -8.79 3.79 8.34
N GLN A 407 -7.59 3.65 7.78
CA GLN A 407 -6.40 4.38 8.20
C GLN A 407 -5.70 4.97 6.99
N TRP A 408 -4.88 5.98 7.25
CA TRP A 408 -4.15 6.68 6.21
C TRP A 408 -2.69 6.84 6.59
N ALA A 409 -1.90 7.17 5.58
CA ALA A 409 -0.56 7.66 5.80
C ALA A 409 -0.24 8.82 4.86
N LEU A 410 0.58 9.74 5.37
CA LEU A 410 1.34 10.66 4.53
C LEU A 410 2.63 9.95 4.13
N VAL A 411 2.86 9.81 2.83
CA VAL A 411 4.11 9.31 2.26
C VAL A 411 4.91 10.50 1.75
N GLU A 412 6.13 10.65 2.23
CA GLU A 412 7.11 11.61 1.71
C GLU A 412 8.12 10.84 0.84
N PHE A 413 8.12 11.08 -0.46
CA PHE A 413 9.01 10.36 -1.38
C PHE A 413 10.41 10.99 -1.39
N GLU A 414 11.44 10.15 -1.43
CA GLU A 414 12.82 10.64 -1.57
C GLU A 414 13.10 11.21 -2.96
N LYS A 415 12.35 10.74 -3.98
CA LYS A 415 12.36 11.26 -5.34
C LYS A 415 10.92 11.51 -5.79
N PRO A 416 10.65 12.53 -6.60
CA PRO A 416 9.30 12.78 -7.11
C PRO A 416 8.83 11.61 -7.98
N VAL A 417 7.55 11.29 -7.90
CA VAL A 417 6.93 10.16 -8.64
C VAL A 417 5.87 10.69 -9.57
N THR A 418 5.83 10.22 -10.81
CA THR A 418 4.79 10.60 -11.77
C THR A 418 3.74 9.51 -11.85
N CYS A 419 2.50 9.81 -11.51
CA CYS A 419 1.45 8.79 -11.38
C CYS A 419 0.05 9.32 -11.75
N PRO A 420 -0.89 8.43 -12.11
CA PRO A 420 -2.28 8.81 -12.26
C PRO A 420 -2.93 9.09 -10.90
N ARG A 421 -4.05 9.83 -10.90
CA ARG A 421 -4.86 10.03 -9.68
C ARG A 421 -5.51 8.71 -9.26
N LEU A 422 -5.74 8.53 -7.96
CA LEU A 422 -6.41 7.35 -7.40
C LEU A 422 -5.75 6.01 -7.77
N CYS A 423 -4.42 6.03 -8.02
CA CYS A 423 -3.69 4.83 -8.36
C CYS A 423 -3.44 3.95 -7.14
N LEU A 424 -3.24 2.66 -7.39
CA LEU A 424 -2.81 1.70 -6.38
C LEU A 424 -1.39 2.02 -5.87
N VAL A 425 -1.20 1.91 -4.57
CA VAL A 425 0.08 2.08 -3.88
C VAL A 425 0.38 0.82 -3.07
N ILE A 426 1.61 0.31 -3.18
CA ILE A 426 2.08 -0.84 -2.39
C ILE A 426 3.37 -0.48 -1.67
N GLY A 427 3.38 -0.61 -0.36
CA GLY A 427 4.57 -0.46 0.47
C GLY A 427 5.24 -1.80 0.76
N SER A 428 6.55 -1.89 0.58
CA SER A 428 7.32 -3.13 0.74
C SER A 428 8.66 -2.89 1.44
N ARG A 429 9.22 -3.93 2.06
CA ARG A 429 10.62 -3.96 2.52
C ARG A 429 11.43 -4.89 1.62
N LEU A 430 12.05 -4.32 0.59
CA LEU A 430 12.78 -5.11 -0.42
C LEU A 430 14.27 -5.32 -0.07
N ASP A 431 14.79 -4.61 0.92
CA ASP A 431 16.16 -4.76 1.42
C ASP A 431 16.37 -5.99 2.31
N THR A 432 15.28 -6.65 2.70
CA THR A 432 15.34 -7.89 3.49
C THR A 432 15.89 -9.03 2.65
N ASP A 433 16.57 -9.98 3.30
CA ASP A 433 17.14 -11.17 2.65
C ASP A 433 16.12 -11.85 1.70
N ILE A 434 16.60 -12.14 0.48
CA ILE A 434 15.83 -12.76 -0.61
C ILE A 434 15.39 -14.18 -0.22
N HIS A 435 16.13 -14.84 0.67
CA HIS A 435 15.82 -16.18 1.16
C HIS A 435 14.98 -16.17 2.45
N ALA A 436 14.62 -14.99 2.98
CA ALA A 436 13.81 -14.90 4.17
C ALA A 436 12.41 -15.53 3.93
N ASN A 437 11.99 -16.39 4.85
CA ASN A 437 10.68 -17.03 4.82
C ASN A 437 9.59 -16.11 5.41
N MET A 438 9.50 -14.88 4.92
CA MET A 438 8.50 -13.90 5.34
C MET A 438 8.05 -13.06 4.15
N CYS A 439 6.78 -12.63 4.17
CA CYS A 439 6.26 -11.73 3.15
C CYS A 439 6.93 -10.36 3.26
N ARG A 440 7.40 -9.82 2.14
CA ARG A 440 8.05 -8.51 2.08
C ARG A 440 7.10 -7.36 1.78
N LEU A 441 5.89 -7.66 1.32
CA LEU A 441 4.84 -6.70 1.05
C LEU A 441 4.19 -6.30 2.37
N ALA A 442 4.26 -5.03 2.74
CA ALA A 442 3.91 -4.55 4.08
C ALA A 442 2.47 -4.02 4.17
N PHE A 443 2.05 -3.24 3.18
CA PHE A 443 0.72 -2.66 3.10
C PHE A 443 0.36 -2.31 1.65
N HIS A 444 -0.92 -2.12 1.39
CA HIS A 444 -1.42 -1.54 0.15
C HIS A 444 -2.46 -0.46 0.42
N GLY A 445 -2.81 0.31 -0.60
CA GLY A 445 -3.87 1.31 -0.53
C GLY A 445 -3.97 2.13 -1.79
N ILE A 446 -4.72 3.22 -1.73
CA ILE A 446 -5.03 4.08 -2.87
C ILE A 446 -4.44 5.47 -2.63
N LEU A 447 -3.87 6.08 -3.67
CA LEU A 447 -3.39 7.45 -3.66
C LEU A 447 -4.58 8.42 -3.73
N LEU A 448 -5.05 8.88 -2.57
CA LEU A 448 -6.23 9.75 -2.46
C LEU A 448 -5.92 11.20 -2.83
N HIS A 449 -4.73 11.70 -2.49
CA HIS A 449 -4.34 13.06 -2.80
C HIS A 449 -2.82 13.19 -2.99
N GLY A 450 -2.41 13.67 -4.16
CA GLY A 450 -1.01 13.96 -4.48
C GLY A 450 -0.62 15.39 -4.09
N LEU A 451 0.59 15.57 -3.57
CA LEU A 451 1.16 16.89 -3.26
C LEU A 451 2.22 17.22 -4.32
N GLU A 452 1.85 18.08 -5.28
CA GLU A 452 2.66 18.45 -6.45
C GLU A 452 3.69 19.56 -6.15
N ASP A 453 3.41 20.42 -5.17
CA ASP A 453 4.33 21.49 -4.77
C ASP A 453 5.58 20.93 -4.10
N LYS A 454 6.77 21.40 -4.47
CA LYS A 454 8.02 21.07 -3.73
C LYS A 454 7.98 21.53 -2.27
N ASN A 455 7.31 22.65 -2.01
CA ASN A 455 7.17 23.25 -0.68
C ASN A 455 5.83 22.87 -0.03
N TYR A 456 5.31 21.68 -0.31
CA TYR A 456 4.04 21.17 0.21
C TYR A 456 3.92 21.25 1.73
N ALA A 457 5.05 21.22 2.44
CA ALA A 457 5.12 21.34 3.89
C ALA A 457 4.56 22.66 4.42
N GLU A 458 4.67 23.74 3.63
CA GLU A 458 4.16 25.06 3.99
C GLU A 458 2.82 25.37 3.29
N SER A 459 2.62 24.89 2.05
CA SER A 459 1.41 25.21 1.28
C SER A 459 0.20 24.34 1.65
N LEU A 460 0.39 23.03 1.82
CA LEU A 460 -0.71 22.05 1.92
C LEU A 460 -0.80 21.38 3.29
N LEU A 461 0.33 21.04 3.93
CA LEU A 461 0.30 20.34 5.23
C LEU A 461 -0.44 21.12 6.34
N PRO A 462 -0.43 22.46 6.41
CA PRO A 462 -1.21 23.18 7.42
C PRO A 462 -2.73 22.97 7.31
N ARG A 463 -3.23 22.53 6.14
CA ARG A 463 -4.66 22.18 5.95
C ARG A 463 -4.99 20.80 6.53
N LEU A 464 -3.99 19.93 6.72
CA LEU A 464 -4.16 18.59 7.25
C LEU A 464 -4.23 18.63 8.79
N ARG A 465 -5.44 18.46 9.32
CA ARG A 465 -5.73 18.55 10.76
C ARG A 465 -5.38 17.28 11.54
N VAL A 466 -4.13 16.84 11.45
CA VAL A 466 -3.62 15.72 12.24
C VAL A 466 -3.11 16.22 13.60
N TYR A 467 -3.63 15.68 14.70
CA TYR A 467 -3.23 16.07 16.05
C TYR A 467 -2.67 14.90 16.87
N LYS A 468 -1.75 15.21 17.79
CA LYS A 468 -1.35 14.33 18.89
C LYS A 468 -2.13 14.72 20.13
N LEU A 469 -2.82 13.76 20.74
CA LEU A 469 -3.39 13.94 22.07
C LEU A 469 -2.25 13.88 23.10
N LYS A 470 -2.10 14.94 23.90
CA LYS A 470 -1.06 15.05 24.91
C LYS A 470 -1.69 15.14 26.28
N HIS A 471 -1.23 14.26 27.17
CA HIS A 471 -1.53 14.28 28.59
C HIS A 471 -0.25 14.69 29.32
N LYS A 472 -0.41 15.61 30.27
CA LYS A 472 0.66 16.03 31.17
C LYS A 472 0.15 15.91 32.60
N HIS A 473 0.97 15.32 33.45
CA HIS A 473 0.72 15.19 34.87
C HIS A 473 1.64 16.11 35.66
N GLY A 474 1.09 16.77 36.66
CA GLY A 474 1.81 17.67 37.55
C GLY A 474 1.31 17.55 38.98
N LEU A 475 1.86 18.38 39.85
CA LEU A 475 1.50 18.41 41.27
C LEU A 475 1.20 19.84 41.70
N VAL A 476 0.24 20.00 42.61
CA VAL A 476 0.07 21.27 43.32
C VAL A 476 1.16 21.37 44.39
N GLU A 477 1.93 22.46 44.35
CA GLU A 477 3.00 22.71 45.32
C GLU A 477 2.48 23.47 46.54
N ARG A 478 1.73 24.55 46.31
CA ARG A 478 1.20 25.40 47.37
C ARG A 478 -0.06 26.14 46.93
N VAL A 479 -0.89 26.46 47.90
CA VAL A 479 -2.07 27.31 47.75
C VAL A 479 -1.66 28.76 48.04
N ILE A 480 -2.10 29.71 47.21
CA ILE A 480 -1.94 31.14 47.48
C ILE A 480 -3.18 31.66 48.21
N ASP A 481 -4.35 31.37 47.65
CA ASP A 481 -5.65 31.76 48.19
C ASP A 481 -6.71 30.72 47.79
N ASN A 482 -7.98 30.97 48.13
CA ASN A 482 -9.08 30.05 47.85
C ASN A 482 -9.32 29.78 46.36
N TYR A 483 -8.77 30.59 45.46
CA TYR A 483 -8.98 30.56 44.01
C TYR A 483 -7.67 30.39 43.22
N ASN A 484 -6.50 30.46 43.85
CA ASN A 484 -5.22 30.43 43.16
C ASN A 484 -4.27 29.41 43.80
N VAL A 485 -3.71 28.55 42.96
CA VAL A 485 -2.72 27.54 43.36
C VAL A 485 -1.47 27.63 42.48
N ILE A 486 -0.33 27.19 43.02
CA ILE A 486 0.91 27.04 42.28
C ILE A 486 1.12 25.58 41.93
N GLY A 487 1.17 25.30 40.64
CA GLY A 487 1.53 24.00 40.08
C GLY A 487 3.03 23.88 39.83
N ARG A 488 3.54 22.65 39.95
CA ARG A 488 4.91 22.26 39.58
C ARG A 488 4.91 20.93 38.82
N SER A 489 6.05 20.60 38.22
CA SER A 489 6.31 19.32 37.55
C SER A 489 5.47 18.99 36.31
N LEU A 490 4.65 19.93 35.81
CA LEU A 490 3.90 19.77 34.56
C LEU A 490 4.74 20.09 33.30
N PHE A 491 5.73 20.98 33.46
CA PHE A 491 6.58 21.49 32.39
C PHE A 491 8.07 21.36 32.75
N LYS A 492 8.91 21.08 31.75
CA LYS A 492 10.36 21.16 31.91
C LYS A 492 10.77 22.63 32.02
N LYS A 493 11.90 22.94 32.68
CA LYS A 493 12.38 24.32 32.91
C LYS A 493 12.49 25.16 31.62
N GLU A 494 12.79 24.52 30.49
CA GLU A 494 12.96 25.15 29.18
C GLU A 494 11.64 25.40 28.43
N THR A 495 10.50 24.99 28.98
CA THR A 495 9.20 25.08 28.29
C THR A 495 8.65 26.50 28.36
N ASN A 496 8.26 27.08 27.23
CA ASN A 496 7.55 28.36 27.22
C ASN A 496 6.12 28.17 27.75
N ILE A 497 5.88 28.56 29.00
CA ILE A 497 4.59 28.44 29.71
C ILE A 497 3.52 29.35 29.09
N GLN A 498 3.91 30.45 28.41
CA GLN A 498 2.95 31.37 27.80
C GLN A 498 2.06 30.69 26.75
N LEU A 499 2.54 29.64 26.09
CA LEU A 499 1.76 28.86 25.12
C LEU A 499 0.62 28.03 25.76
N PHE A 500 0.65 27.86 27.08
CA PHE A 500 -0.32 27.07 27.85
C PHE A 500 -1.25 27.94 28.69
N VAL A 501 -1.05 29.26 28.71
CA VAL A 501 -1.91 30.20 29.42
C VAL A 501 -3.32 30.16 28.82
N GLY A 502 -4.34 30.11 29.67
CA GLY A 502 -5.74 29.97 29.29
C GLY A 502 -6.22 28.52 29.14
N LEU A 503 -5.33 27.52 29.21
CA LEU A 503 -5.74 26.11 29.16
C LEU A 503 -6.31 25.65 30.50
N LYS A 504 -7.38 24.86 30.43
CA LYS A 504 -8.04 24.19 31.55
C LYS A 504 -7.18 23.04 32.08
N VAL A 505 -7.08 22.91 33.40
CA VAL A 505 -6.37 21.82 34.10
C VAL A 505 -7.32 21.24 35.13
N GLN A 506 -7.37 19.92 35.25
CA GLN A 506 -8.20 19.25 36.25
C GLN A 506 -7.35 18.81 37.44
N LEU A 507 -7.81 19.09 38.65
CA LEU A 507 -7.19 18.59 39.88
C LEU A 507 -7.70 17.18 40.18
N SER A 508 -6.92 16.36 40.89
CA SER A 508 -7.34 15.02 41.33
C SER A 508 -8.60 15.02 42.20
N THR A 509 -8.91 16.15 42.82
CA THR A 509 -10.10 16.39 43.65
C THR A 509 -11.32 16.81 42.81
N GLY A 510 -11.21 16.84 41.49
CA GLY A 510 -12.32 17.10 40.56
C GLY A 510 -12.47 18.56 40.12
N GLU A 511 -11.72 19.49 40.72
CA GLU A 511 -11.81 20.92 40.40
C GLU A 511 -11.22 21.25 39.02
N LEU A 512 -11.83 22.20 38.32
CA LEU A 512 -11.35 22.75 37.06
C LEU A 512 -10.64 24.09 37.31
N GLY A 513 -9.34 24.12 37.03
CA GLY A 513 -8.52 25.32 37.03
C GLY A 513 -8.16 25.77 35.61
N ILE A 514 -7.62 26.98 35.49
CA ILE A 514 -7.13 27.60 34.27
C ILE A 514 -5.69 28.07 34.53
N ILE A 515 -4.75 27.76 33.64
CA ILE A 515 -3.37 28.24 33.74
C ILE A 515 -3.35 29.75 33.49
N ASP A 516 -2.83 30.51 34.45
CA ASP A 516 -2.84 31.98 34.46
C ASP A 516 -1.49 32.54 33.96
N SER A 517 -0.39 32.23 34.67
CA SER A 517 0.93 32.77 34.34
C SER A 517 2.07 31.83 34.75
N SER A 518 3.28 32.09 34.24
CA SER A 518 4.50 31.50 34.81
C SER A 518 4.77 32.05 36.22
N PHE A 519 5.46 31.26 37.05
CA PHE A 519 5.82 31.63 38.40
C PHE A 519 7.31 31.37 38.67
N GLY A 520 8.12 32.43 38.64
CA GLY A 520 9.58 32.36 38.84
C GLY A 520 10.34 31.62 37.73
N GLN A 521 11.58 31.20 38.01
CA GLN A 521 12.49 30.57 37.02
C GLN A 521 12.43 29.03 36.99
N SER A 522 11.58 28.39 37.80
CA SER A 522 11.66 26.95 38.11
C SER A 522 10.62 26.06 37.43
N GLY A 523 10.02 26.50 36.32
CA GLY A 523 8.98 25.72 35.62
C GLY A 523 7.66 25.62 36.39
N LYS A 524 7.49 26.45 37.43
CA LYS A 524 6.26 26.59 38.22
C LYS A 524 5.32 27.57 37.51
N PHE A 525 4.03 27.40 37.76
CA PHE A 525 2.99 28.19 37.11
C PHE A 525 1.81 28.39 38.07
N LYS A 526 1.09 29.49 37.85
CA LYS A 526 -0.09 29.84 38.61
C LYS A 526 -1.33 29.30 37.90
N ILE A 527 -2.26 28.75 38.68
CA ILE A 527 -3.54 28.21 38.22
C ILE A 527 -4.64 28.92 38.98
N HIS A 528 -5.60 29.44 38.24
CA HIS A 528 -6.81 30.05 38.77
C HIS A 528 -7.96 29.04 38.74
N ILE A 529 -8.70 28.88 39.83
CA ILE A 529 -9.80 27.93 40.00
C ILE A 529 -11.07 28.75 40.19
N PRO A 530 -11.90 28.96 39.14
CA PRO A 530 -13.06 29.85 39.20
C PRO A 530 -14.09 29.44 40.26
N GLY A 531 -14.28 28.12 40.46
CA GLY A 531 -15.19 27.55 41.46
C GLY A 531 -14.65 27.53 42.89
N GLY A 532 -13.41 27.95 43.10
CA GLY A 532 -12.70 27.84 44.37
C GLY A 532 -12.29 26.41 44.73
N LEU A 533 -11.36 26.30 45.69
CA LEU A 533 -10.88 25.01 46.22
C LEU A 533 -11.93 24.35 47.13
N SER A 534 -12.15 23.05 46.91
CA SER A 534 -12.98 22.19 47.75
C SER A 534 -12.38 22.02 49.16
N PRO A 535 -13.22 21.64 50.15
CA PRO A 535 -12.75 21.36 51.50
C PRO A 535 -11.70 20.24 51.55
N GLU A 536 -11.83 19.26 50.66
CA GLU A 536 -10.90 18.12 50.54
C GLU A 536 -9.53 18.57 50.06
N SER A 537 -9.48 19.37 48.98
CA SER A 537 -8.24 19.99 48.50
C SER A 537 -7.57 20.83 49.58
N LYS A 538 -8.34 21.62 50.34
CA LYS A 538 -7.80 22.41 51.44
C LYS A 538 -7.20 21.52 52.53
N LYS A 539 -7.89 20.46 52.94
CA LYS A 539 -7.40 19.52 53.98
C LYS A 539 -6.07 18.88 53.60
N ILE A 540 -5.91 18.53 52.33
CA ILE A 540 -4.69 17.89 51.80
C ILE A 540 -3.54 18.91 51.63
N LEU A 541 -3.83 20.15 51.25
CA LEU A 541 -2.82 21.17 50.93
C LEU A 541 -2.40 22.07 52.11
N THR A 542 -3.13 22.06 53.22
CA THR A 542 -2.83 22.87 54.43
C THR A 542 -1.66 22.40 55.34
N PRO A 543 -1.12 21.16 55.30
CA PRO A 543 -0.06 20.77 56.25
C PRO A 543 1.26 21.54 56.10
N SER A 544 1.46 22.26 54.98
CA SER A 544 2.70 22.99 54.68
C SER A 544 2.76 24.43 55.22
N LEU A 545 1.69 24.95 55.85
CA LEU A 545 1.64 26.33 56.34
C LEU A 545 2.22 26.54 57.76
N LYS A 546 2.46 25.49 58.56
CA LYS A 546 2.83 25.64 59.98
C LYS A 546 4.33 25.57 60.33
N LYS A 547 5.25 25.39 59.38
CA LYS A 547 6.71 25.41 59.67
C LYS A 547 7.38 26.66 59.12
N ARG A 548 7.22 27.81 59.80
CA ARG A 548 8.21 28.91 59.84
C ARG A 548 7.76 30.05 60.77
N SER A 549 8.07 29.92 62.07
CA SER A 549 8.18 31.09 62.97
C SER A 549 8.94 30.75 64.27
N ARG A 550 10.13 31.35 64.42
CA ARG A 550 10.93 31.60 65.67
C ARG A 550 11.48 30.37 66.43
N ALA A 551 12.63 30.38 67.12
CA ALA A 551 13.84 31.21 67.19
C ALA A 551 14.84 30.46 68.11
N SER A 552 16.14 30.67 67.89
CA SER A 552 17.28 30.68 68.84
C SER A 552 17.21 29.89 70.17
N GLY A 553 18.20 29.00 70.39
CA GLY A 553 18.59 28.49 71.71
C GLY A 553 19.46 27.23 71.58
N GLY A 554 20.65 27.22 72.17
CA GLY A 554 21.67 26.19 71.98
C GLY A 554 21.55 24.94 72.87
N GLU A 555 22.51 24.04 72.61
CA GLU A 555 23.03 22.90 73.39
C GLU A 555 22.40 21.48 73.28
N ILE A 556 23.19 20.62 72.59
CA ILE A 556 23.69 19.27 72.91
C ILE A 556 22.72 18.16 73.39
N ALA A 557 22.52 17.21 72.46
CA ALA A 557 22.47 15.74 72.55
C ALA A 557 21.58 15.01 73.58
N LYS A 558 20.66 14.19 73.05
CA LYS A 558 20.59 12.73 73.28
C LYS A 558 19.76 12.05 72.18
N GLN A 559 20.29 10.94 71.66
CA GLN A 559 19.66 10.05 70.69
C GLN A 559 18.60 9.20 71.38
N GLU A 560 17.37 9.18 70.85
CA GLU A 560 16.42 8.08 71.05
C GLU A 560 15.77 7.75 69.70
N GLU A 561 15.81 6.46 69.37
CA GLU A 561 15.24 5.85 68.18
C GLU A 561 13.71 6.03 68.14
N VAL A 562 13.19 6.59 67.05
CA VAL A 562 11.75 6.55 66.76
C VAL A 562 11.54 6.00 65.35
N VAL A 563 11.04 4.78 65.33
CA VAL A 563 10.38 4.01 64.27
C VAL A 563 9.83 4.88 63.13
N GLU A 564 10.44 4.78 61.94
CA GLU A 564 9.89 5.31 60.69
C GLU A 564 8.63 4.53 60.30
N ARG A 565 7.46 5.15 60.46
CA ARG A 565 6.26 4.78 59.69
C ARG A 565 6.26 5.60 58.39
N PRO A 566 6.00 5.00 57.21
CA PRO A 566 5.91 5.76 55.98
C PRO A 566 4.58 6.53 55.96
N GLU A 567 4.61 7.82 56.29
CA GLU A 567 3.49 8.72 56.01
C GLU A 567 3.39 8.93 54.49
N THR A 568 2.35 8.33 53.89
CA THR A 568 1.97 8.60 52.51
C THR A 568 1.44 10.03 52.41
N THR A 569 2.31 10.96 52.00
CA THR A 569 1.93 12.34 51.71
C THR A 569 1.00 12.34 50.50
N GLN A 570 -0.32 12.47 50.72
CA GLN A 570 -1.29 12.64 49.65
C GLN A 570 -1.01 13.98 48.96
N HIS A 571 -0.59 13.93 47.70
CA HIS A 571 -0.39 15.12 46.86
C HIS A 571 -1.58 15.29 45.91
N VAL A 572 -2.08 16.52 45.75
CA VAL A 572 -3.08 16.84 44.74
C VAL A 572 -2.39 16.87 43.36
N THR A 573 -2.83 16.00 42.46
CA THR A 573 -2.28 15.92 41.09
C THR A 573 -3.03 16.85 40.14
N LEU A 574 -2.32 17.29 39.10
CA LEU A 574 -2.83 18.15 38.03
C LEU A 574 -2.80 17.38 36.72
N ASN A 575 -3.93 17.34 36.02
CA ASN A 575 -4.08 16.67 34.75
C ASN A 575 -4.41 17.71 33.67
N LEU A 576 -3.49 17.85 32.71
CA LEU A 576 -3.68 18.70 31.53
C LEU A 576 -3.75 17.81 30.29
N SER A 577 -4.89 17.85 29.60
CA SER A 577 -5.12 17.16 28.33
C SER A 577 -5.35 18.18 27.23
N PHE A 578 -4.63 18.10 26.11
CA PHE A 578 -4.79 19.00 24.97
C PHE A 578 -4.40 18.34 23.65
N LYS A 579 -5.00 18.82 22.56
CA LYS A 579 -4.63 18.47 21.18
C LYS A 579 -3.50 19.38 20.73
N ARG A 580 -2.44 18.79 20.17
CA ARG A 580 -1.37 19.50 19.48
C ARG A 580 -1.34 19.08 18.02
N TYR A 581 -1.64 20.02 17.13
CA TYR A 581 -1.57 19.79 15.68
C TYR A 581 -0.13 19.59 15.22
N VAL A 582 0.07 18.59 14.35
CA VAL A 582 1.40 18.19 13.87
C VAL A 582 1.95 19.21 12.87
N PHE A 583 1.08 19.70 11.99
CA PHE A 583 1.45 20.57 10.87
C PHE A 583 1.09 22.05 11.07
N ASP A 584 0.60 22.45 12.25
CA ASP A 584 0.32 23.85 12.54
C ASP A 584 1.62 24.61 12.82
N THR A 585 1.88 25.63 12.00
CA THR A 585 3.07 26.50 12.09
C THR A 585 3.14 27.24 13.41
N HIS A 586 1.97 27.60 13.97
CA HIS A 586 1.87 28.32 15.24
C HIS A 586 1.87 27.40 16.47
N LYS A 587 1.98 26.07 16.27
CA LYS A 587 1.97 25.05 17.34
C LYS A 587 0.80 25.23 18.32
N ARG A 588 -0.37 25.66 17.83
CA ARG A 588 -1.54 25.93 18.68
C ARG A 588 -1.95 24.67 19.44
N MET A 589 -2.31 24.88 20.70
CA MET A 589 -2.79 23.85 21.60
C MET A 589 -4.28 24.09 21.80
N VAL A 590 -5.09 23.09 21.49
CA VAL A 590 -6.55 23.20 21.55
C VAL A 590 -7.06 22.18 22.55
N GLN A 591 -7.98 22.59 23.41
CA GLN A 591 -8.71 21.68 24.29
C GLN A 591 -10.10 21.45 23.74
N SER A 592 -10.62 20.24 23.95
CA SER A 592 -12.04 19.98 23.77
C SER A 592 -12.83 20.94 24.67
N PRO A 593 -13.95 21.52 24.20
CA PRO A 593 -14.76 22.45 24.99
C PRO A 593 -15.14 21.92 26.36
#